data_AF-J3M5V7-F1
#
_entry.id   AF-J3M5V7-F1
#
_cell.length_a   1.000
_cell.length_b   1.000
_cell.length_c   1.000
_cell.angle_alpha   90.00
_cell.angle_beta   90.00
_cell.angle_gamma   90.00
#
_symmetry.space_group_name_H-M   'P 1'
#
loop_
_entity.id
_entity.type
_entity.pdbx_description
1 polymer ?
#
loop_
_entity_poly.entity_id
_entity_poly.type
_entity_poly.pdbx_seq_one_letter_code
_entity_poly.pdbx_strand_id
1 'polypeptide(L)'
;MSCLSLAYVADKVPPSRRAAAFGVFSGVCVAGFVAGTVAARFLTVPSTFQVAAVSAVAAAVYMRAFVQETDGGASLLRAAGDEEENSHPLCVPSCSSSSEDVAPPTLPPLRKAASLSEMAALLTTSSTFSRAALVTFFHTLGETGLQTALLYYLKAQFHYTKNQYANLLLVIGIAGSLSQLVIMPMLAPKLGEQKLLIIALLGSCMHCVLYSIAWSPWVPYLGASFFIIGMSVNPCIRSIVSKRAGPFEQGMAQGCLTGISSTANVISPIVFTPLTAWFLSETAPFNFKGFSLACAGFAMLIALAVSINMRPAELQPDSK
;
A
#
# COMPACT_ATOMS: atom_id res chain seq x y z
N MET A 1 10.53 1.32 0.70
CA MET A 1 10.90 -0.12 0.79
C MET A 1 9.79 -1.05 0.30
N SER A 2 8.52 -0.81 0.63
CA SER A 2 7.44 -1.76 0.32
C SER A 2 7.18 -2.02 -1.17
N CYS A 3 7.45 -1.05 -2.07
CA CYS A 3 7.18 -1.22 -3.50
C CYS A 3 8.01 -2.33 -4.17
N LEU A 4 9.29 -2.48 -3.81
CA LEU A 4 10.16 -3.54 -4.34
C LEU A 4 9.71 -4.92 -3.87
N SER A 5 9.37 -5.05 -2.59
CA SER A 5 8.85 -6.30 -2.03
C SER A 5 7.53 -6.70 -2.67
N LEU A 6 6.64 -5.73 -2.94
CA LEU A 6 5.36 -5.99 -3.61
C LEU A 6 5.54 -6.35 -5.09
N ALA A 7 6.50 -5.74 -5.79
CA ALA A 7 6.86 -6.15 -7.14
C ALA A 7 7.41 -7.59 -7.16
N TYR A 8 8.31 -7.92 -6.23
CA TYR A 8 8.84 -9.28 -6.09
C TYR A 8 7.74 -10.32 -5.85
N VAL A 9 6.76 -10.02 -4.99
CA VAL A 9 5.59 -10.88 -4.77
C VAL A 9 4.78 -11.03 -6.07
N ALA A 10 4.59 -9.97 -6.85
CA ALA A 10 3.88 -10.05 -8.13
C ALA A 10 4.61 -10.95 -9.15
N ASP A 11 5.94 -10.87 -9.18
CA ASP A 11 6.78 -11.62 -10.14
C ASP A 11 6.85 -13.11 -9.81
N LYS A 12 6.88 -13.48 -8.53
CA LYS A 12 7.04 -14.87 -8.07
C LYS A 12 5.73 -15.61 -7.83
N VAL A 13 4.59 -14.92 -7.75
CA VAL A 13 3.29 -15.53 -7.44
C VAL A 13 2.38 -15.58 -8.68
N PRO A 14 1.74 -16.74 -8.98
CA PRO A 14 0.84 -16.85 -10.12
C PRO A 14 -0.38 -15.92 -9.97
N PRO A 15 -0.91 -15.36 -11.09
CA PRO A 15 -1.99 -14.37 -11.07
C PRO A 15 -3.19 -14.76 -10.21
N SER A 16 -3.62 -16.02 -10.23
CA SER A 16 -4.78 -16.51 -9.47
C SER A 16 -4.63 -16.37 -7.95
N ARG A 17 -3.39 -16.31 -7.43
CA ARG A 17 -3.09 -16.25 -5.99
C ARG A 17 -2.48 -14.92 -5.52
N ARG A 18 -2.25 -13.96 -6.44
CA ARG A 18 -1.57 -12.70 -6.11
C ARG A 18 -2.29 -11.89 -5.03
N ALA A 19 -3.62 -11.77 -5.07
CA ALA A 19 -4.36 -11.06 -4.03
C ALA A 19 -4.19 -11.68 -2.64
N ALA A 20 -4.23 -13.01 -2.54
CA ALA A 20 -3.96 -13.71 -1.29
C ALA A 20 -2.52 -13.48 -0.81
N ALA A 21 -1.53 -13.52 -1.71
CA ALA A 21 -0.13 -13.28 -1.37
C ALA A 21 0.12 -11.82 -0.93
N PHE A 22 -0.46 -10.84 -1.61
CA PHE A 22 -0.43 -9.44 -1.16
C PHE A 22 -1.11 -9.26 0.20
N GLY A 23 -2.22 -9.98 0.43
CA GLY A 23 -2.89 -10.03 1.71
C GLY A 23 -1.98 -10.56 2.81
N VAL A 24 -1.38 -11.74 2.62
CA VAL A 24 -0.44 -12.33 3.59
C VAL A 24 0.75 -11.40 3.84
N PHE A 25 1.34 -10.81 2.80
CA PHE A 25 2.43 -9.84 2.95
C PHE A 25 2.01 -8.64 3.82
N SER A 26 0.85 -8.04 3.54
CA SER A 26 0.31 -6.94 4.36
C SER A 26 0.01 -7.40 5.79
N GLY A 27 -0.50 -8.62 5.96
CA GLY A 27 -0.82 -9.21 7.26
C GLY A 27 0.40 -9.43 8.13
N VAL A 28 1.53 -9.86 7.55
CA VAL A 28 2.82 -9.98 8.26
C VAL A 28 3.30 -8.59 8.72
N CYS A 29 3.18 -7.56 7.90
CA CYS A 29 3.54 -6.19 8.30
C CYS A 29 2.68 -5.69 9.48
N VAL A 30 1.36 -5.90 9.43
CA VAL A 30 0.44 -5.50 10.51
C VAL A 30 0.70 -6.31 11.78
N ALA A 31 0.93 -7.62 11.66
CA ALA A 31 1.27 -8.47 12.80
C ALA A 31 2.59 -8.03 13.45
N GLY A 32 3.58 -7.63 12.66
CA GLY A 32 4.82 -7.03 13.16
C GLY A 32 4.58 -5.72 13.93
N PHE A 33 3.70 -4.85 13.44
CA PHE A 33 3.29 -3.63 14.15
C PHE A 33 2.61 -3.93 15.49
N VAL A 34 1.70 -4.91 15.51
CA VAL A 34 1.03 -5.37 16.74
C VAL A 34 2.05 -5.95 17.72
N ALA A 35 2.90 -6.87 17.27
CA ALA A 35 3.93 -7.49 18.11
C ALA A 35 4.89 -6.45 18.68
N GLY A 36 5.33 -5.47 17.87
CA GLY A 36 6.16 -4.36 18.32
C GLY A 36 5.47 -3.49 19.38
N THR A 37 4.18 -3.17 19.19
CA THR A 37 3.39 -2.39 20.15
C THR A 37 3.22 -3.14 21.47
N VAL A 38 3.01 -4.46 21.43
CA VAL A 38 2.90 -5.30 22.62
C VAL A 38 4.24 -5.43 23.33
N ALA A 39 5.32 -5.72 22.61
CA ALA A 39 6.66 -5.83 23.17
C ALA A 39 7.11 -4.53 23.86
N ALA A 40 6.82 -3.38 23.27
CA ALA A 40 7.14 -2.07 23.84
C ALA A 40 6.44 -1.81 25.19
N ARG A 41 5.36 -2.53 25.55
CA ARG A 41 4.73 -2.43 26.87
C ARG A 41 5.54 -3.13 27.98
N PHE A 42 6.38 -4.10 27.63
CA PHE A 42 7.17 -4.88 28.57
C PHE A 42 8.65 -4.50 28.58
N LEU A 43 9.09 -3.70 27.60
CA LEU A 43 10.47 -3.26 27.44
C LEU A 43 10.65 -1.83 27.95
N THR A 44 11.81 -1.56 28.54
CA THR A 44 12.22 -0.18 28.80
C THR A 44 12.57 0.52 27.49
N VAL A 45 12.57 1.86 27.47
CA VAL A 45 12.88 2.65 26.26
C VAL A 45 14.25 2.27 25.65
N PRO A 46 15.36 2.16 26.41
CA PRO A 46 16.65 1.76 25.84
C PRO A 46 16.64 0.34 25.28
N SER A 47 16.02 -0.61 25.98
CA SER A 47 15.94 -2.00 25.52
C SER A 47 15.10 -2.16 24.26
N THR A 48 14.07 -1.31 24.07
CA THR A 48 13.25 -1.30 22.84
C THR A 48 14.11 -1.03 21.61
N PHE A 49 15.00 -0.05 21.67
CA PHE A 49 15.90 0.27 20.56
C PHE A 49 16.90 -0.85 20.29
N GLN A 50 17.45 -1.49 21.33
CA GLN A 50 18.37 -2.62 21.17
C GLN A 50 17.69 -3.81 20.50
N VAL A 51 16.49 -4.19 20.97
CA VAL A 51 15.72 -5.30 20.39
C VAL A 51 15.34 -5.01 18.92
N ALA A 52 14.96 -3.77 18.60
CA ALA A 52 14.68 -3.37 17.23
C ALA A 52 15.93 -3.43 16.33
N ALA A 53 17.10 -3.05 16.84
CA ALA A 53 18.36 -3.14 16.09
C ALA A 53 18.74 -4.61 15.82
N VAL A 54 18.66 -5.47 16.84
CA VAL A 54 18.97 -6.90 16.70
C VAL A 54 18.00 -7.58 15.71
N SER A 55 16.71 -7.26 15.78
CA SER A 55 15.73 -7.82 14.85
C SER A 55 15.96 -7.35 13.41
N ALA A 56 16.36 -6.09 13.20
CA ALA A 56 16.72 -5.57 11.88
C ALA A 56 17.96 -6.25 11.30
N VAL A 57 19.00 -6.48 12.11
CA VAL A 57 20.20 -7.23 11.70
C VAL A 57 19.85 -8.67 11.34
N ALA A 58 19.05 -9.35 12.17
CA ALA A 58 18.58 -10.71 11.89
C ALA A 58 17.78 -10.78 10.58
N ALA A 59 16.91 -9.81 10.32
CA ALA A 59 16.16 -9.72 9.07
C ALA A 59 17.09 -9.50 7.85
N ALA A 60 18.13 -8.67 7.98
CA ALA A 60 19.11 -8.46 6.91
C ALA A 60 19.94 -9.71 6.61
N VAL A 61 20.37 -10.44 7.65
CA VAL A 61 21.07 -11.73 7.51
C VAL A 61 20.17 -12.77 6.84
N TYR A 62 18.90 -12.87 7.28
CA TYR A 62 17.93 -13.75 6.66
C TYR A 62 17.72 -13.43 5.17
N MET A 63 17.57 -12.15 4.83
CA MET A 63 17.42 -11.73 3.42
C MET A 63 18.65 -12.13 2.59
N ARG A 64 19.87 -11.93 3.09
CA ARG A 64 21.09 -12.35 2.37
C ARG A 64 21.22 -13.86 2.22
N ALA A 65 20.74 -14.64 3.19
CA ALA A 65 20.91 -16.09 3.18
C ALA A 65 19.85 -16.82 2.34
N PHE A 66 18.60 -16.33 2.31
CA PHE A 66 17.46 -17.10 1.78
C PHE A 66 16.71 -16.43 0.62
N VAL A 67 16.85 -15.11 0.40
CA VAL A 67 16.18 -14.45 -0.72
C VAL A 67 17.03 -14.63 -1.98
N GLN A 68 16.65 -15.57 -2.83
CA GLN A 68 17.24 -15.72 -4.16
C GLN A 68 17.00 -14.45 -4.98
N GLU A 69 18.10 -13.84 -5.45
CA GLU A 69 18.03 -12.78 -6.45
C GLU A 69 17.41 -13.33 -7.73
N THR A 70 16.59 -12.53 -8.40
CA THR A 70 15.91 -12.95 -9.63
C THR A 70 16.94 -13.02 -10.76
N ASP A 71 17.48 -14.23 -11.01
CA ASP A 71 18.44 -14.52 -12.09
C ASP A 71 17.90 -14.21 -13.51
N GLY A 72 16.59 -13.97 -13.66
CA GLY A 72 15.97 -13.68 -14.96
C GLY A 72 16.51 -12.41 -15.65
N GLY A 73 17.04 -11.44 -14.89
CA GLY A 73 17.73 -10.29 -15.48
C GLY A 73 19.08 -10.65 -16.10
N ALA A 74 19.83 -11.55 -15.45
CA ALA A 74 21.16 -11.98 -15.88
C ALA A 74 21.08 -12.92 -17.11
N SER A 75 20.06 -13.76 -17.19
CA SER A 75 19.84 -14.65 -18.34
C SER A 75 19.44 -13.90 -19.62
N LEU A 76 18.68 -12.80 -19.49
CA LEU A 76 18.32 -11.93 -20.61
C LEU A 76 19.43 -10.96 -21.00
N LEU A 77 20.26 -10.51 -20.05
CA LEU A 77 21.48 -9.75 -20.34
C LEU A 77 22.48 -10.56 -21.17
N ARG A 78 22.52 -11.88 -20.98
CA ARG A 78 23.30 -12.79 -21.84
C ARG A 78 22.72 -12.91 -23.25
N ALA A 79 21.39 -12.87 -23.40
CA ALA A 79 20.73 -12.96 -24.70
C ALA A 79 20.74 -11.63 -25.48
N ALA A 80 20.71 -10.50 -24.77
CA ALA A 80 20.78 -9.16 -25.37
C ALA A 80 22.20 -8.74 -25.78
N GLY A 81 23.23 -9.38 -25.21
CA GLY A 81 24.63 -9.13 -25.56
C GLY A 81 25.04 -9.60 -26.96
N ASP A 82 24.23 -10.44 -27.61
CA ASP A 82 24.52 -10.97 -28.95
C ASP A 82 23.91 -10.15 -30.10
N GLU A 83 23.05 -9.15 -29.84
CA GLU A 83 22.36 -8.36 -30.89
C GLU A 83 22.82 -6.89 -31.04
N GLU A 84 23.70 -6.38 -30.18
CA GLU A 84 24.06 -4.94 -30.16
C GLU A 84 25.45 -4.61 -30.76
N GLU A 85 25.98 -5.44 -31.67
CA GLU A 85 27.22 -5.16 -32.43
C GLU A 85 26.94 -4.43 -33.77
N ASN A 86 26.07 -3.40 -33.81
CA ASN A 86 26.08 -2.48 -34.95
C ASN A 86 25.35 -1.16 -34.70
N SER A 87 25.94 -0.21 -33.97
CA SER A 87 25.65 1.24 -34.11
C SER A 87 26.63 2.11 -33.31
N HIS A 88 27.56 2.74 -34.02
CA HIS A 88 28.48 3.76 -33.48
C HIS A 88 27.72 5.02 -33.00
N PRO A 89 28.04 5.59 -31.83
CA PRO A 89 27.57 6.92 -31.44
C PRO A 89 28.46 8.03 -32.03
N LEU A 90 27.79 9.01 -32.64
CA LEU A 90 28.34 10.27 -33.15
C LEU A 90 28.67 11.24 -32.01
N CYS A 91 29.85 11.86 -32.12
CA CYS A 91 30.38 13.04 -31.41
C CYS A 91 30.93 12.86 -29.99
N VAL A 92 32.26 12.73 -29.91
CA VAL A 92 33.07 13.26 -28.80
C VAL A 92 34.11 14.22 -29.42
N PRO A 93 34.28 15.46 -28.92
CA PRO A 93 35.35 16.33 -29.40
C PRO A 93 36.70 15.85 -28.88
N SER A 94 37.67 15.88 -29.78
CA SER A 94 39.06 15.47 -29.60
C SER A 94 39.75 16.18 -28.44
N CYS A 95 40.44 15.43 -27.59
CA CYS A 95 41.78 15.79 -27.11
C CYS A 95 42.57 14.56 -26.67
N SER A 96 43.84 14.60 -27.00
CA SER A 96 44.83 13.53 -27.06
C SER A 96 45.38 13.06 -25.71
N SER A 97 45.76 11.78 -25.69
CA SER A 97 47.04 11.20 -25.23
C SER A 97 46.92 10.05 -24.21
N SER A 98 47.46 8.91 -24.67
CA SER A 98 47.92 7.69 -24.01
C SER A 98 47.90 7.60 -22.47
N SER A 99 47.31 6.52 -21.95
CA SER A 99 47.98 5.53 -21.09
C SER A 99 47.06 4.31 -20.92
N GLU A 100 47.65 3.12 -21.06
CA GLU A 100 47.03 1.83 -20.76
C GLU A 100 46.74 1.74 -19.26
N ASP A 101 45.47 1.56 -18.88
CA ASP A 101 45.10 1.10 -17.55
C ASP A 101 43.88 0.17 -17.68
N VAL A 102 44.06 -1.05 -17.19
CA VAL A 102 43.07 -2.12 -17.16
C VAL A 102 41.90 -1.67 -16.27
N ALA A 103 40.78 -1.30 -16.87
CA ALA A 103 39.56 -0.95 -16.14
C ALA A 103 38.90 -2.20 -15.52
N PRO A 104 38.43 -2.15 -14.27
CA PRO A 104 37.65 -3.23 -13.66
C PRO A 104 36.31 -3.41 -14.40
N PRO A 105 35.62 -4.57 -14.28
CA PRO A 105 34.38 -4.81 -15.01
C PRO A 105 33.34 -3.76 -14.60
N THR A 106 33.10 -2.82 -15.52
CA THR A 106 32.17 -1.72 -15.35
C THR A 106 30.78 -2.32 -15.20
N LEU A 107 30.17 -2.12 -14.04
CA LEU A 107 28.75 -2.40 -13.83
C LEU A 107 27.95 -1.74 -14.97
N PRO A 108 26.99 -2.44 -15.59
CA PRO A 108 26.20 -1.86 -16.67
C PRO A 108 25.52 -0.58 -16.18
N PRO A 109 25.33 0.42 -17.05
CA PRO A 109 24.70 1.68 -16.67
C PRO A 109 23.33 1.39 -16.06
N LEU A 110 23.15 1.83 -14.82
CA LEU A 110 21.90 1.76 -14.07
C LEU A 110 20.77 2.23 -14.99
N ARG A 111 19.91 1.29 -15.43
CA ARG A 111 18.82 1.57 -16.37
C ARG A 111 18.07 2.78 -15.82
N LYS A 112 18.07 3.87 -16.60
CA LYS A 112 17.53 5.19 -16.23
C LYS A 112 16.22 4.97 -15.48
N ALA A 113 16.13 5.46 -14.23
CA ALA A 113 14.91 5.36 -13.44
C ALA A 113 13.72 5.73 -14.33
N ALA A 114 12.68 4.88 -14.35
CA ALA A 114 11.50 5.05 -15.22
C ALA A 114 11.10 6.53 -15.21
N SER A 115 11.08 7.15 -16.39
CA SER A 115 10.91 8.59 -16.47
C SER A 115 9.52 8.96 -15.95
N LEU A 116 9.38 10.11 -15.27
CA LEU A 116 8.07 10.58 -14.80
C LEU A 116 7.03 10.65 -15.95
N SER A 117 7.51 10.82 -17.19
CA SER A 117 6.72 10.73 -18.42
C SER A 117 6.15 9.33 -18.69
N GLU A 118 6.88 8.25 -18.43
CA GLU A 118 6.38 6.88 -18.59
C GLU A 118 5.29 6.57 -17.56
N MET A 119 5.47 7.03 -16.31
CA MET A 119 4.44 6.90 -15.28
C MET A 119 3.17 7.70 -15.63
N ALA A 120 3.34 8.92 -16.16
CA ALA A 120 2.24 9.75 -16.64
C ALA A 120 1.54 9.14 -17.87
N ALA A 121 2.30 8.53 -18.78
CA ALA A 121 1.76 7.80 -19.91
C ALA A 121 0.93 6.60 -19.44
N LEU A 122 1.43 5.78 -18.50
CA LEU A 122 0.65 4.67 -17.94
C LEU A 122 -0.68 5.10 -17.32
N LEU A 123 -0.69 6.23 -16.61
CA LEU A 123 -1.90 6.82 -16.01
C LEU A 123 -2.91 7.30 -17.04
N THR A 124 -2.46 7.75 -18.22
CA THR A 124 -3.32 8.33 -19.25
C THR A 124 -3.75 7.31 -20.30
N THR A 125 -2.90 6.32 -20.61
CA THR A 125 -3.16 5.33 -21.67
C THR A 125 -4.08 4.19 -21.23
N SER A 126 -3.99 3.74 -19.97
CA SER A 126 -4.81 2.61 -19.48
C SER A 126 -5.95 3.08 -18.57
N SER A 127 -7.18 3.01 -19.08
CA SER A 127 -8.39 3.34 -18.30
C SER A 127 -8.51 2.51 -17.01
N THR A 128 -8.04 1.26 -17.02
CA THR A 128 -8.07 0.38 -15.83
C THR A 128 -7.06 0.84 -14.78
N PHE A 129 -5.84 1.21 -15.21
CA PHE A 129 -4.81 1.70 -14.30
C PHE A 129 -5.18 3.07 -13.74
N SER A 130 -5.70 3.98 -14.57
CA SER A 130 -6.22 5.29 -14.15
C SER A 130 -7.33 5.16 -13.08
N ARG A 131 -8.28 4.24 -13.27
CA ARG A 131 -9.31 3.95 -12.27
C ARG A 131 -8.71 3.38 -10.99
N ALA A 132 -7.77 2.44 -11.08
CA ALA A 132 -7.08 1.89 -9.91
C ALA A 132 -6.31 2.97 -9.13
N ALA A 133 -5.67 3.89 -9.84
CA ALA A 133 -4.98 5.05 -9.27
C ALA A 133 -5.96 5.98 -8.52
N LEU A 134 -7.12 6.29 -9.11
CA LEU A 134 -8.16 7.08 -8.45
C LEU A 134 -8.71 6.39 -7.20
N VAL A 135 -9.03 5.09 -7.28
CA VAL A 135 -9.48 4.31 -6.11
C VAL A 135 -8.42 4.33 -5.02
N THR A 136 -7.14 4.12 -5.37
CA THR A 136 -6.02 4.15 -4.43
C THR A 136 -5.89 5.52 -3.76
N PHE A 137 -5.97 6.60 -4.54
CA PHE A 137 -5.87 7.97 -4.04
C PHE A 137 -6.99 8.28 -3.04
N PHE A 138 -8.25 8.10 -3.44
CA PHE A 138 -9.40 8.44 -2.60
C PHE A 138 -9.56 7.53 -1.38
N HIS A 139 -9.25 6.24 -1.52
CA HIS A 139 -9.20 5.32 -0.38
C HIS A 139 -8.15 5.76 0.63
N THR A 140 -6.91 5.99 0.18
CA THR A 140 -5.81 6.39 1.07
C THR A 140 -6.07 7.76 1.70
N LEU A 141 -6.62 8.71 0.93
CA LEU A 141 -7.00 10.02 1.42
C LEU A 141 -8.01 9.92 2.56
N GLY A 142 -9.06 9.11 2.39
CA GLY A 142 -10.10 8.88 3.40
C GLY A 142 -9.60 8.08 4.59
N GLU A 143 -8.84 7.00 4.38
CA GLU A 143 -8.31 6.15 5.45
C GLU A 143 -7.38 6.91 6.38
N THR A 144 -6.42 7.65 5.81
CA THR A 144 -5.51 8.51 6.57
C THR A 144 -6.25 9.66 7.23
N GLY A 145 -7.31 10.17 6.61
CA GLY A 145 -8.14 11.25 7.14
C GLY A 145 -8.91 10.80 8.38
N LEU A 146 -9.49 9.61 8.31
CA LEU A 146 -10.11 8.94 9.44
C LEU A 146 -9.09 8.72 10.56
N GLN A 147 -7.91 8.15 10.26
CA GLN A 147 -6.91 7.81 11.26
C GLN A 147 -6.37 9.05 12.00
N THR A 148 -6.14 10.15 11.27
CA THR A 148 -5.66 11.41 11.85
C THR A 148 -6.71 12.10 12.71
N ALA A 149 -7.99 12.05 12.33
CA ALA A 149 -9.08 12.66 13.08
C ALA A 149 -9.53 11.82 14.30
N LEU A 150 -9.37 10.49 14.24
CA LEU A 150 -10.02 9.55 15.15
C LEU A 150 -9.73 9.79 16.64
N LEU A 151 -8.47 9.98 17.01
CA LEU A 151 -8.09 10.19 18.42
C LEU A 151 -8.77 11.46 18.99
N TYR A 152 -8.72 12.55 18.23
CA TYR A 152 -9.29 13.83 18.65
C TYR A 152 -10.81 13.74 18.77
N TYR A 153 -11.46 13.10 17.80
CA TYR A 153 -12.90 12.85 17.83
C TYR A 153 -13.30 12.00 19.05
N LEU A 154 -12.67 10.84 19.27
CA LEU A 154 -13.00 9.96 20.40
C LEU A 154 -12.74 10.65 21.74
N LYS A 155 -11.70 11.48 21.83
CA LYS A 155 -11.42 12.28 23.02
C LYS A 155 -12.52 13.33 23.25
N ALA A 156 -12.95 14.05 22.22
CA ALA A 156 -13.94 15.12 22.34
C ALA A 156 -15.39 14.61 22.50
N GLN A 157 -15.69 13.40 22.03
CA GLN A 157 -17.02 12.81 22.10
C GLN A 157 -17.20 11.92 23.34
N PHE A 158 -16.18 11.12 23.68
CA PHE A 158 -16.28 10.08 24.71
C PHE A 158 -15.23 10.19 25.81
N HIS A 159 -14.41 11.25 25.82
CA HIS A 159 -13.33 11.44 26.79
C HIS A 159 -12.32 10.27 26.82
N TYR A 160 -12.07 9.67 25.65
CA TYR A 160 -11.12 8.56 25.55
C TYR A 160 -9.76 8.94 26.13
N THR A 161 -9.27 8.09 27.04
CA THR A 161 -7.89 8.18 27.54
C THR A 161 -6.91 7.65 26.48
N LYS A 162 -5.63 8.01 26.61
CA LYS A 162 -4.55 7.47 25.75
C LYS A 162 -4.52 5.94 25.76
N ASN A 163 -4.79 5.32 26.92
CA ASN A 163 -4.81 3.87 27.08
C ASN A 163 -5.98 3.22 26.35
N GLN A 164 -7.18 3.81 26.42
CA GLN A 164 -8.36 3.31 25.68
C GLN A 164 -8.14 3.39 24.17
N TYR A 165 -7.58 4.51 23.69
CA TYR A 165 -7.24 4.63 22.27
C TYR A 165 -6.17 3.62 21.84
N ALA A 166 -5.11 3.43 22.63
CA ALA A 166 -4.09 2.43 22.35
C ALA A 166 -4.66 0.99 22.34
N ASN A 167 -5.58 0.68 23.24
CA ASN A 167 -6.27 -0.62 23.25
C ASN A 167 -7.17 -0.79 22.02
N LEU A 168 -7.88 0.25 21.58
CA LEU A 168 -8.65 0.23 20.34
C LEU A 168 -7.74 -0.05 19.12
N LEU A 169 -6.60 0.66 19.01
CA LEU A 169 -5.63 0.41 17.94
C LEU A 169 -5.05 -1.00 17.98
N LEU A 170 -4.80 -1.54 19.18
CA LEU A 170 -4.34 -2.92 19.36
C LEU A 170 -5.37 -3.93 18.84
N VAL A 171 -6.66 -3.75 19.20
CA VAL A 171 -7.75 -4.59 18.71
C VAL A 171 -7.87 -4.51 17.18
N ILE A 172 -7.81 -3.31 16.61
CA ILE A 172 -7.83 -3.09 15.16
C ILE A 172 -6.64 -3.79 14.49
N GLY A 173 -5.43 -3.70 15.08
CA GLY A 173 -4.24 -4.35 14.55
C GLY A 173 -4.32 -5.88 14.57
N ILE A 174 -4.82 -6.47 15.66
CA ILE A 174 -5.03 -7.93 15.76
C ILE A 174 -6.08 -8.38 14.73
N ALA A 175 -7.21 -7.67 14.67
CA ALA A 175 -8.29 -7.98 13.72
C ALA A 175 -7.84 -7.80 12.25
N GLY A 176 -7.03 -6.77 11.97
CA GLY A 176 -6.42 -6.55 10.67
C GLY A 176 -5.41 -7.63 10.30
N SER A 177 -4.60 -8.10 11.25
CA SER A 177 -3.69 -9.23 11.04
C SER A 177 -4.46 -10.50 10.70
N LEU A 178 -5.53 -10.81 11.45
CA LEU A 178 -6.40 -11.95 11.18
C LEU A 178 -7.08 -11.84 9.81
N SER A 179 -7.57 -10.65 9.48
CA SER A 179 -8.16 -10.37 8.18
C SER A 179 -7.19 -10.70 7.05
N GLN A 180 -5.97 -10.19 7.14
CA GLN A 180 -4.99 -10.29 6.06
C GLN A 180 -4.34 -11.68 5.95
N LEU A 181 -4.11 -12.36 7.08
CA LEU A 181 -3.46 -13.67 7.12
C LEU A 181 -4.43 -14.83 6.87
N VAL A 182 -5.71 -14.68 7.21
CA VAL A 182 -6.71 -15.77 7.16
C VAL A 182 -7.86 -15.42 6.20
N ILE A 183 -8.56 -14.33 6.46
CA ILE A 183 -9.79 -14.01 5.72
C ILE A 183 -9.50 -13.71 4.25
N MET A 184 -8.46 -12.92 3.97
CA MET A 184 -8.09 -12.51 2.62
C MET A 184 -7.68 -13.72 1.75
N PRO A 185 -6.79 -14.63 2.19
CA PRO A 185 -6.49 -15.86 1.46
C PRO A 185 -7.69 -16.79 1.25
N MET A 186 -8.68 -16.78 2.15
CA MET A 186 -9.89 -17.59 2.01
C MET A 186 -10.92 -16.99 1.05
N LEU A 187 -11.09 -15.66 1.06
CA LEU A 187 -12.11 -14.96 0.27
C LEU A 187 -11.65 -14.62 -1.15
N ALA A 188 -10.38 -14.26 -1.33
CA ALA A 188 -9.84 -13.89 -2.64
C ALA A 188 -10.07 -14.94 -3.74
N PRO A 189 -9.80 -16.25 -3.54
CA PRO A 189 -10.04 -17.27 -4.57
C PRO A 189 -11.53 -17.55 -4.80
N LYS A 190 -12.40 -17.31 -3.81
CA LYS A 190 -13.85 -17.62 -3.90
C LYS A 190 -14.66 -16.51 -4.57
N LEU A 191 -14.38 -15.25 -4.22
CA LEU A 191 -15.17 -14.10 -4.68
C LEU A 191 -14.56 -13.42 -5.91
N GLY A 192 -13.27 -13.61 -6.15
CA GLY A 192 -12.52 -12.84 -7.12
C GLY A 192 -12.22 -11.43 -6.62
N GLU A 193 -11.16 -10.84 -7.15
CA GLU A 193 -10.54 -9.63 -6.60
C GLU A 193 -11.40 -8.38 -6.76
N GLN A 194 -12.12 -8.26 -7.89
CA GLN A 194 -12.98 -7.10 -8.11
C GLN A 194 -14.21 -7.10 -7.20
N LYS A 195 -14.90 -8.24 -7.05
CA LYS A 195 -16.05 -8.32 -6.13
C LYS A 195 -15.58 -8.12 -4.70
N LEU A 196 -14.45 -8.71 -4.32
CA LEU A 196 -13.86 -8.52 -3.01
C LEU A 196 -13.44 -7.07 -2.74
N LEU A 197 -12.90 -6.37 -3.76
CA LEU A 197 -12.60 -4.93 -3.67
C LEU A 197 -13.86 -4.10 -3.37
N ILE A 198 -14.95 -4.35 -4.09
CA ILE A 198 -16.22 -3.64 -3.89
C ILE A 198 -16.77 -3.92 -2.48
N ILE A 199 -16.76 -5.18 -2.04
CA ILE A 199 -17.20 -5.58 -0.69
C ILE A 199 -16.33 -4.91 0.38
N ALA A 200 -15.01 -4.85 0.19
CA ALA A 200 -14.08 -4.22 1.12
C ALA A 200 -14.27 -2.69 1.18
N LEU A 201 -14.47 -2.03 0.04
CA LEU A 201 -14.77 -0.60 -0.02
C LEU A 201 -16.11 -0.27 0.64
N LEU A 202 -17.12 -1.12 0.46
CA LEU A 202 -18.41 -0.98 1.14
C LEU A 202 -18.25 -1.11 2.67
N GLY A 203 -17.49 -2.12 3.13
CA GLY A 203 -17.14 -2.26 4.54
C GLY A 203 -16.40 -1.04 5.10
N SER A 204 -15.49 -0.45 4.32
CA SER A 204 -14.76 0.77 4.69
C SER A 204 -15.68 1.99 4.79
N CYS A 205 -16.64 2.13 3.87
CA CYS A 205 -17.66 3.17 3.94
C CYS A 205 -18.54 3.01 5.19
N MET A 206 -19.01 1.80 5.49
CA MET A 206 -19.81 1.53 6.68
C MET A 206 -19.04 1.81 7.97
N HIS A 207 -17.76 1.43 8.02
CA HIS A 207 -16.84 1.76 9.12
C HIS A 207 -16.77 3.27 9.37
N CYS A 208 -16.53 4.07 8.32
CA CYS A 208 -16.47 5.54 8.44
C CYS A 208 -17.80 6.16 8.88
N VAL A 209 -18.93 5.69 8.32
CA VAL A 209 -20.26 6.17 8.72
C VAL A 209 -20.48 5.92 10.20
N LEU A 210 -20.32 4.68 10.67
CA LEU A 210 -20.50 4.30 12.07
C LEU A 210 -19.61 5.13 13.02
N TYR A 211 -18.38 5.40 12.62
CA TYR A 211 -17.47 6.24 13.38
C TYR A 211 -17.93 7.70 13.42
N SER A 212 -18.39 8.26 12.30
CA SER A 212 -18.82 9.65 12.22
C SER A 212 -20.05 9.93 13.09
N ILE A 213 -21.00 9.00 13.17
CA ILE A 213 -22.25 9.16 13.91
C ILE A 213 -22.24 8.45 15.28
N ALA A 214 -21.07 8.11 15.81
CA ALA A 214 -20.98 7.32 17.03
C ALA A 214 -21.69 8.02 18.21
N TRP A 215 -22.77 7.41 18.67
CA TRP A 215 -23.57 7.89 19.81
C TRP A 215 -23.15 7.28 21.14
N SER A 216 -22.35 6.21 21.11
CA SER A 216 -21.93 5.48 22.30
C SER A 216 -20.49 4.94 22.16
N PRO A 217 -19.72 4.81 23.26
CA PRO A 217 -18.33 4.33 23.23
C PRO A 217 -18.12 2.94 22.64
N TRP A 218 -19.16 2.10 22.56
CA TRP A 218 -19.08 0.76 21.97
C TRP A 218 -19.21 0.78 20.43
N VAL A 219 -19.82 1.82 19.84
CA VAL A 219 -20.06 1.92 18.39
C VAL A 219 -18.76 1.90 17.56
N PRO A 220 -17.66 2.55 17.99
CA PRO A 220 -16.38 2.39 17.32
C PRO A 220 -15.87 0.93 17.27
N TYR A 221 -16.16 0.10 18.27
CA TYR A 221 -15.78 -1.32 18.20
C TYR A 221 -16.64 -2.09 17.19
N LEU A 222 -17.92 -1.73 17.04
CA LEU A 222 -18.76 -2.27 15.98
C LEU A 222 -18.24 -1.84 14.59
N GLY A 223 -17.91 -0.56 14.41
CA GLY A 223 -17.33 -0.06 13.16
C GLY A 223 -16.00 -0.74 12.81
N ALA A 224 -15.14 -1.01 13.80
CA ALA A 224 -13.89 -1.75 13.62
C ALA A 224 -14.13 -3.18 13.08
N SER A 225 -15.28 -3.79 13.36
CA SER A 225 -15.62 -5.12 12.82
C SER A 225 -15.83 -5.08 11.31
N PHE A 226 -16.40 -4.00 10.76
CA PHE A 226 -16.51 -3.79 9.31
C PHE A 226 -15.16 -3.49 8.65
N PHE A 227 -14.27 -2.81 9.38
CA PHE A 227 -12.91 -2.51 8.92
C PHE A 227 -12.08 -3.78 8.66
N ILE A 228 -12.39 -4.90 9.33
CA ILE A 228 -11.78 -6.21 9.06
C ILE A 228 -11.87 -6.55 7.57
N ILE A 229 -13.04 -6.37 6.95
CA ILE A 229 -13.20 -6.66 5.52
C ILE A 229 -12.55 -5.55 4.68
N GLY A 230 -12.64 -4.29 5.14
CA GLY A 230 -12.02 -3.11 4.53
C GLY A 230 -10.50 -3.19 4.34
N MET A 231 -9.79 -3.87 5.24
CA MET A 231 -8.34 -4.12 5.12
C MET A 231 -7.93 -4.79 3.80
N SER A 232 -8.86 -5.46 3.11
CA SER A 232 -8.62 -6.16 1.84
C SER A 232 -8.50 -5.24 0.62
N VAL A 233 -8.81 -3.94 0.75
CA VAL A 233 -8.80 -3.00 -0.40
C VAL A 233 -7.42 -2.91 -1.05
N ASN A 234 -6.37 -2.64 -0.25
CA ASN A 234 -5.00 -2.49 -0.74
C ASN A 234 -4.48 -3.73 -1.50
N PRO A 235 -4.56 -4.95 -0.93
CA PRO A 235 -4.18 -6.17 -1.64
C PRO A 235 -4.96 -6.41 -2.93
N CYS A 236 -6.27 -6.14 -2.94
CA CYS A 236 -7.11 -6.31 -4.13
C CYS A 236 -6.69 -5.36 -5.25
N ILE A 237 -6.51 -4.06 -4.96
CA ILE A 237 -6.08 -3.08 -5.99
C ILE A 237 -4.71 -3.46 -6.55
N ARG A 238 -3.75 -3.79 -5.68
CA ARG A 238 -2.40 -4.18 -6.09
C ARG A 238 -2.41 -5.43 -6.94
N SER A 239 -3.27 -6.40 -6.62
CA SER A 239 -3.42 -7.60 -7.44
C SER A 239 -4.03 -7.31 -8.80
N ILE A 240 -5.13 -6.55 -8.86
CA ILE A 240 -5.79 -6.17 -10.12
C ILE A 240 -4.80 -5.46 -11.05
N VAL A 241 -4.03 -4.50 -10.52
CA VAL A 241 -3.01 -3.79 -11.29
C VAL A 241 -1.88 -4.72 -11.71
N SER A 242 -1.41 -5.62 -10.84
CA SER A 242 -0.35 -6.57 -11.18
C SER A 242 -0.74 -7.51 -12.34
N LYS A 243 -2.02 -7.85 -12.48
CA LYS A 243 -2.50 -8.71 -13.58
C LYS A 243 -2.55 -8.01 -14.93
N ARG A 244 -2.53 -6.68 -14.93
CA ARG A 244 -2.61 -5.84 -16.14
C ARG A 244 -1.25 -5.28 -16.55
N ALA A 245 -0.27 -5.29 -15.65
CA ALA A 245 1.11 -4.89 -15.93
C ALA A 245 1.92 -6.06 -16.50
N GLY A 246 2.77 -5.79 -17.49
CA GLY A 246 3.71 -6.78 -18.00
C GLY A 246 4.74 -7.22 -16.95
N PRO A 247 5.46 -8.35 -17.14
CA PRO A 247 6.49 -8.83 -16.22
C PRO A 247 7.58 -7.79 -15.93
N PHE A 248 7.95 -6.99 -16.92
CA PHE A 248 8.97 -5.94 -16.79
C PHE A 248 8.41 -4.60 -16.27
N GLU A 249 7.10 -4.50 -16.08
CA GLU A 249 6.40 -3.26 -15.67
C GLU A 249 5.89 -3.32 -14.23
N GLN A 250 6.00 -4.47 -13.54
CA GLN A 250 5.48 -4.65 -12.18
C GLN A 250 6.07 -3.64 -11.19
N GLY A 251 7.39 -3.44 -11.23
CA GLY A 251 8.08 -2.46 -10.38
C GLY A 251 7.57 -1.04 -10.60
N MET A 252 7.38 -0.65 -11.86
CA MET A 252 6.85 0.66 -12.23
C MET A 252 5.39 0.84 -11.79
N ALA A 253 4.53 -0.15 -12.03
CA ALA A 253 3.12 -0.10 -11.65
C ALA A 253 2.93 -0.04 -10.12
N GLN A 254 3.64 -0.88 -9.36
CA GLN A 254 3.59 -0.86 -7.89
C GLN A 254 4.25 0.40 -7.32
N GLY A 255 5.31 0.89 -7.95
CA GLY A 255 5.95 2.17 -7.63
C GLY A 255 4.99 3.34 -7.78
N CYS A 256 4.25 3.40 -8.90
CA CYS A 256 3.25 4.43 -9.17
C CYS A 256 2.10 4.41 -8.16
N LEU A 257 1.49 3.25 -7.88
CA LEU A 257 0.46 3.13 -6.83
C LEU A 257 0.95 3.60 -5.46
N THR A 258 2.20 3.25 -5.13
CA THR A 258 2.83 3.67 -3.87
C THR A 258 3.06 5.18 -3.85
N GLY A 259 3.49 5.78 -4.95
CA GLY A 259 3.63 7.23 -5.11
C GLY A 259 2.29 7.97 -4.91
N ILE A 260 1.22 7.48 -5.55
CA ILE A 260 -0.14 8.02 -5.39
C ILE A 260 -0.60 7.95 -3.93
N SER A 261 -0.38 6.81 -3.28
CA SER A 261 -0.73 6.61 -1.87
C SER A 261 0.04 7.59 -0.98
N SER A 262 1.34 7.79 -1.24
CA SER A 262 2.18 8.76 -0.52
C SER A 262 1.68 10.18 -0.68
N THR A 263 1.30 10.59 -1.90
CA THR A 263 0.72 11.92 -2.15
C THR A 263 -0.59 12.10 -1.37
N ALA A 264 -1.49 11.10 -1.39
CA ALA A 264 -2.71 11.12 -0.60
C ALA A 264 -2.43 11.22 0.91
N ASN A 265 -1.41 10.52 1.41
CA ASN A 265 -0.99 10.58 2.81
C ASN A 265 -0.44 11.94 3.24
N VAL A 266 0.12 12.72 2.32
CA VAL A 266 0.55 14.10 2.61
C VAL A 266 -0.63 15.06 2.59
N ILE A 267 -1.52 14.92 1.60
CA ILE A 267 -2.69 15.80 1.45
C ILE A 267 -3.70 15.58 2.59
N SER A 268 -3.89 14.33 3.01
CA SER A 268 -4.94 13.96 3.96
C SER A 268 -4.86 14.72 5.30
N PRO A 269 -3.74 14.72 6.05
CA PRO A 269 -3.63 15.49 7.29
C PRO A 269 -3.78 17.01 7.08
N ILE A 270 -3.33 17.55 5.94
CA ILE A 270 -3.45 18.98 5.61
C ILE A 270 -4.92 19.38 5.52
N VAL A 271 -5.78 18.50 5.00
CA VAL A 271 -7.23 18.74 4.87
C VAL A 271 -7.98 18.39 6.17
N PHE A 272 -7.77 17.18 6.70
CA PHE A 272 -8.60 16.65 7.78
C PHE A 272 -8.20 17.16 9.17
N THR A 273 -6.95 17.53 9.42
CA THR A 273 -6.54 18.07 10.73
C THR A 273 -7.22 19.40 11.04
N PRO A 274 -7.14 20.45 10.19
CA PRO A 274 -7.83 21.72 10.48
C PRO A 274 -9.35 21.56 10.46
N LEU A 275 -9.89 20.70 9.58
CA LEU A 275 -11.32 20.42 9.56
C LEU A 275 -11.80 19.81 10.89
N THR A 276 -11.04 18.84 11.42
CA THR A 276 -11.32 18.25 12.74
C THR A 276 -11.20 19.30 13.83
N ALA A 277 -10.17 20.14 13.82
CA ALA A 277 -9.99 21.20 14.81
C ALA A 277 -11.18 22.18 14.82
N TRP A 278 -11.69 22.56 13.64
CA TRP A 278 -12.81 23.48 13.51
C TRP A 278 -14.15 22.88 13.97
N PHE A 279 -14.43 21.61 13.66
CA PHE A 279 -15.65 20.95 14.12
C PHE A 279 -15.62 20.49 15.58
N LEU A 280 -14.45 20.57 16.22
CA LEU A 280 -14.29 20.34 17.66
C LEU A 280 -14.18 21.65 18.45
N SER A 281 -14.10 22.81 17.81
CA SER A 281 -14.07 24.12 18.47
C SER A 281 -15.48 24.64 18.76
N GLU A 282 -15.57 25.68 19.60
CA GLU A 282 -16.83 26.38 19.90
C GLU A 282 -17.38 27.17 18.69
N THR A 283 -16.56 27.37 17.66
CA THR A 283 -16.89 28.13 16.43
C THR A 283 -17.37 27.24 15.28
N ALA A 284 -17.73 25.99 15.56
CA ALA A 284 -18.23 25.07 14.56
C ALA A 284 -19.54 25.60 13.94
N PRO A 285 -19.71 25.54 12.60
CA PRO A 285 -20.88 26.08 11.93
C PRO A 285 -22.18 25.33 12.26
N PHE A 286 -22.06 24.06 12.67
CA PHE A 286 -23.15 23.23 13.17
C PHE A 286 -22.61 22.16 14.11
N ASN A 287 -23.46 21.64 14.99
CA ASN A 287 -23.06 20.66 16.00
C ASN A 287 -22.96 19.25 15.41
N PHE A 288 -21.83 18.95 14.79
CA PHE A 288 -21.49 17.60 14.35
C PHE A 288 -19.99 17.32 14.46
N LYS A 289 -19.56 16.89 15.65
CA LYS A 289 -18.14 16.59 15.95
C LYS A 289 -17.51 15.54 15.02
N GLY A 290 -18.32 14.64 14.47
CA GLY A 290 -17.89 13.58 13.56
C GLY A 290 -17.79 13.98 12.08
N PHE A 291 -18.03 15.26 11.76
CA PHE A 291 -18.09 15.72 10.37
C PHE A 291 -16.83 15.43 9.56
N SER A 292 -15.65 15.65 10.15
CA SER A 292 -14.37 15.34 9.50
C SER A 292 -14.27 13.85 9.09
N LEU A 293 -14.76 12.95 9.94
CA LEU A 293 -14.81 11.51 9.68
C LEU A 293 -15.86 11.18 8.60
N ALA A 294 -16.97 11.91 8.54
CA ALA A 294 -17.95 11.78 7.47
C ALA A 294 -17.36 12.22 6.12
N CYS A 295 -16.59 13.31 6.07
CA CYS A 295 -15.87 13.74 4.86
C CYS A 295 -14.83 12.71 4.42
N ALA A 296 -14.15 12.04 5.35
CA ALA A 296 -13.25 10.93 5.05
C ALA A 296 -14.02 9.74 4.46
N GLY A 297 -15.20 9.43 5.00
CA GLY A 297 -16.13 8.45 4.45
C GLY A 297 -16.61 8.80 3.03
N PHE A 298 -16.84 10.08 2.74
CA PHE A 298 -17.19 10.54 1.40
C PHE A 298 -16.06 10.29 0.38
N ALA A 299 -14.79 10.52 0.76
CA ALA A 299 -13.67 10.14 -0.08
C ALA A 299 -13.65 8.63 -0.37
N MET A 300 -13.91 7.78 0.63
CA MET A 300 -14.04 6.33 0.41
C MET A 300 -15.24 5.96 -0.47
N LEU A 301 -16.34 6.71 -0.39
CA LEU A 301 -17.50 6.50 -1.26
C LEU A 301 -17.18 6.82 -2.73
N ILE A 302 -16.36 7.84 -2.99
CA ILE A 302 -15.83 8.10 -4.34
C ILE A 302 -14.99 6.92 -4.81
N ALA A 303 -14.11 6.38 -3.96
CA ALA A 303 -13.32 5.20 -4.29
C ALA A 303 -14.22 3.99 -4.61
N LEU A 304 -15.29 3.77 -3.85
CA LEU A 304 -16.30 2.74 -4.12
C LEU A 304 -16.96 2.96 -5.49
N ALA A 305 -17.46 4.16 -5.77
CA ALA A 305 -18.13 4.47 -7.03
C ALA A 305 -17.21 4.28 -8.25
N VAL A 306 -15.94 4.68 -8.15
CA VAL A 306 -14.95 4.44 -9.22
C VAL A 306 -14.63 2.95 -9.36
N SER A 307 -14.56 2.20 -8.26
CA SER A 307 -14.24 0.76 -8.27
C SER A 307 -15.29 -0.09 -8.98
N ILE A 308 -16.58 0.27 -8.86
CA ILE A 308 -17.69 -0.43 -9.55
C ILE A 308 -17.50 -0.38 -11.07
N ASN A 309 -16.96 0.72 -11.56
CA ASN A 309 -16.70 0.92 -12.99
C ASN A 309 -15.41 0.22 -13.46
N MET A 310 -14.56 -0.31 -12.59
CA MET A 310 -13.38 -1.06 -13.04
C MET A 310 -13.84 -2.33 -13.77
N ARG A 311 -13.35 -2.59 -15.00
CA ARG A 311 -13.74 -3.80 -15.72
C ARG A 311 -12.99 -5.03 -15.16
N PRO A 312 -13.66 -6.20 -15.04
CA PRO A 312 -12.96 -7.43 -14.66
C PRO A 312 -11.82 -7.71 -15.62
N ALA A 313 -10.67 -8.13 -15.07
CA ALA A 313 -9.69 -8.83 -15.89
C ALA A 313 -10.29 -10.17 -16.26
N GLU A 314 -10.68 -10.35 -17.52
CA GLU A 314 -11.00 -11.67 -18.04
C GLU A 314 -9.74 -12.53 -17.88
N LEU A 315 -9.84 -13.56 -17.04
CA LEU A 315 -8.85 -14.63 -17.01
C LEU A 315 -8.96 -15.33 -18.36
N GLN A 316 -7.94 -15.18 -19.23
CA GLN A 316 -7.78 -16.11 -20.33
C GLN A 316 -7.66 -17.51 -19.73
N PRO A 317 -8.49 -18.48 -20.14
CA PRO A 317 -8.38 -19.84 -19.64
C PRO A 317 -7.01 -20.39 -20.02
N ASP A 318 -6.32 -20.98 -19.05
CA ASP A 318 -5.05 -21.68 -19.27
C ASP A 318 -5.21 -22.63 -20.47
N SER A 319 -4.45 -22.38 -21.54
CA SER A 319 -4.31 -23.36 -22.62
C SER A 319 -3.72 -24.61 -22.00
N LYS A 320 -4.50 -25.69 -22.00
CA LYS A 320 -4.05 -27.05 -21.66
C LYS A 320 -2.96 -27.51 -22.61
#